data_AF-A0A1H8ZKB5-F1
#
_entry.id   AF-A0A1H8ZKB5-F1
#
_cell.length_a   1.000
_cell.length_b   1.000
_cell.length_c   1.000
_cell.angle_alpha   90.00
_cell.angle_beta   90.00
_cell.angle_gamma   90.00
#
_symmetry.space_group_name_H-M   'P 1'
#
loop_
_entity.id
_entity.type
_entity.pdbx_description
1 polymer ?
#
loop_
_entity_poly.entity_id
_entity_poly.type
_entity_poly.pdbx_seq_one_letter_code
_entity_poly.pdbx_strand_id
1 'polypeptide(L)' 'MAHEWQKNGTYFNQYCDYNKEPYQNYLARNLSPSINFSFEEVEINGKRVVALLIPPATEISTSFRETRFIRIGSSKK' A
#
# COMPACT_ATOMS: atom_id res chain seq x y z
N MET A 1 13.68 28.70 1.91
CA MET A 1 12.76 28.17 2.93
C MET A 1 12.06 26.95 2.36
N ALA A 2 12.69 25.77 2.42
CA ALA A 2 12.05 24.53 2.01
C ALA A 2 11.22 24.01 3.18
N HIS A 3 9.93 23.79 2.98
CA HIS A 3 9.04 23.19 3.97
C HIS A 3 9.45 21.73 4.12
N GLU A 4 10.19 21.42 5.18
CA GLU A 4 10.55 20.06 5.55
C GLU A 4 9.28 19.35 6.03
N TRP A 5 8.69 18.50 5.19
CA TRP A 5 7.59 17.65 5.61
C TRP A 5 8.08 16.79 6.76
N GLN A 6 7.52 17.01 7.95
CA GLN A 6 7.79 16.19 9.11
C GLN A 6 7.28 14.78 8.79
N LYS A 7 8.20 13.88 8.36
CA LYS A 7 7.92 12.47 8.11
C LYS A 7 7.48 11.86 9.42
N ASN A 8 6.19 11.88 9.75
CA ASN A 8 5.67 11.16 10.90
C ASN A 8 5.72 9.68 10.54
N GLY A 9 6.35 8.85 11.38
CA GLY A 9 6.32 7.40 11.18
C GLY A 9 4.87 6.89 11.14
N THR A 10 4.66 5.68 10.66
CA THR A 10 3.30 5.11 10.57
C THR A 10 2.99 4.29 11.82
N TYR A 11 1.89 4.60 12.52
CA TYR A 11 1.31 3.72 13.54
C TYR A 11 0.51 2.55 12.95
N PHE A 12 0.47 2.45 11.62
CA PHE A 12 -0.23 1.38 10.91
C PHE A 12 0.39 0.02 11.22
N ASN A 13 -0.45 -0.93 11.61
CA ASN A 13 -0.09 -2.34 11.80
C ASN A 13 -0.79 -3.16 10.71
N GLN A 14 -0.02 -3.67 9.75
CA GLN A 14 -0.53 -4.48 8.64
C GLN A 14 -1.13 -5.81 9.08
N TYR A 15 -0.84 -6.30 10.29
CA TYR A 15 -1.38 -7.54 10.85
C TYR A 15 -2.66 -7.33 11.68
N CYS A 16 -3.29 -6.16 11.58
CA CYS A 16 -4.57 -5.94 12.25
C CYS A 16 -5.71 -6.71 11.57
N ASP A 17 -6.80 -6.86 12.32
CA ASP A 17 -8.07 -7.30 11.77
C ASP A 17 -8.86 -6.12 11.21
N TYR A 18 -9.53 -6.35 10.10
CA TYR A 18 -10.49 -5.44 9.48
C TYR A 18 -11.69 -6.23 8.97
N ASN A 19 -12.91 -5.77 9.21
CA ASN A 19 -14.12 -6.50 8.84
C ASN A 19 -14.16 -7.96 9.34
N LYS A 20 -13.60 -8.22 10.53
CA LYS A 20 -13.53 -9.55 11.17
C LYS A 20 -12.66 -10.57 10.42
N GLU A 21 -11.69 -10.10 9.63
CA GLU A 21 -10.68 -10.93 8.98
C GLU A 21 -9.31 -10.22 9.01
N PRO A 22 -8.19 -10.95 8.83
CA PRO A 22 -6.88 -10.32 8.67
C PRO A 22 -6.89 -9.32 7.52
N TYR A 23 -6.32 -8.12 7.73
CA TYR A 23 -6.37 -7.04 6.74
C TYR A 23 -5.80 -7.45 5.38
N GLN A 24 -4.75 -8.29 5.36
CA GLN A 24 -4.18 -8.83 4.12
C GLN A 24 -5.19 -9.70 3.35
N ASN A 25 -5.98 -10.52 4.05
CA ASN A 25 -7.01 -11.35 3.42
C ASN A 25 -8.12 -10.48 2.84
N TYR A 26 -8.55 -9.45 3.59
CA TYR A 26 -9.50 -8.45 3.10
C TYR A 26 -9.01 -7.79 1.81
N LEU A 27 -7.75 -7.36 1.75
CA LEU A 27 -7.20 -6.76 0.54
C LEU A 27 -7.16 -7.77 -0.62
N ALA A 28 -6.62 -8.97 -0.40
CA ALA A 28 -6.45 -9.98 -1.43
C ALA A 28 -7.76 -10.37 -2.12
N ARG A 29 -8.84 -10.59 -1.35
CA ARG A 29 -10.14 -11.00 -1.91
C ARG A 29 -10.88 -9.89 -2.67
N ASN A 30 -10.48 -8.64 -2.47
CA ASN A 30 -11.12 -7.49 -3.11
C ASN A 30 -10.34 -6.99 -4.34
N LEU A 31 -9.22 -7.64 -4.69
CA LEU A 31 -8.42 -7.32 -5.87
C LEU A 31 -8.80 -8.22 -7.05
N SER A 32 -8.95 -7.63 -8.23
CA SER A 32 -9.20 -8.36 -9.47
C SER A 32 -8.41 -7.76 -10.65
N PRO A 33 -7.46 -8.50 -11.26
CA PRO A 33 -7.05 -9.86 -10.90
C PRO A 33 -6.35 -9.93 -9.54
N SER A 34 -6.22 -11.13 -9.00
CA SER A 34 -5.36 -11.37 -7.84
C SER A 34 -3.92 -10.99 -8.17
N ILE A 35 -3.27 -10.27 -7.26
CA ILE A 35 -1.88 -9.84 -7.38
C ILE A 35 -1.12 -10.22 -6.12
N ASN A 36 0.17 -10.51 -6.28
CA ASN A 36 1.06 -10.80 -5.16
C ASN A 36 1.60 -9.49 -4.55
N PHE A 37 0.74 -8.76 -3.82
CA PHE A 37 1.17 -7.60 -3.04
C PHE A 37 1.86 -8.03 -1.75
N SER A 38 2.69 -7.16 -1.18
CA SER A 38 3.35 -7.41 0.10
C SER A 38 3.43 -6.14 0.95
N PHE A 39 3.71 -6.32 2.24
CA PHE A 39 4.08 -5.23 3.13
C PHE A 39 5.55 -5.35 3.51
N GLU A 40 6.26 -4.23 3.52
CA GLU A 40 7.61 -4.13 4.08
C GLU A 40 7.64 -3.07 5.17
N GLU A 41 8.36 -3.36 6.24
CA GLU A 41 8.67 -2.39 7.28
C GLU A 41 10.09 -1.87 7.05
N VAL A 42 10.21 -0.56 6.93
CA VAL A 42 11.50 0.11 6.74
C VAL A 42 11.65 1.23 7.76
N GLU A 43 12.89 1.49 8.16
CA GLU A 43 13.22 2.64 8.99
C GLU A 43 13.72 3.78 8.10
N ILE A 44 13.09 4.95 8.21
CA ILE A 44 13.50 6.17 7.49
C ILE A 44 13.66 7.27 8.52
N ASN A 45 14.89 7.79 8.67
CA ASN A 45 15.23 8.84 9.63
C ASN A 45 14.81 8.49 11.07
N GLY A 46 15.07 7.24 11.51
CA GLY A 46 14.74 6.77 12.86
C GLY A 46 13.25 6.51 13.11
N LYS A 47 12.44 6.44 12.04
CA LYS A 47 10.99 6.25 12.13
C LYS A 47 10.55 5.04 11.31
N ARG A 48 9.73 4.19 11.94
CA ARG A 48 9.09 3.05 11.28
C ARG A 48 8.10 3.53 10.23
N VAL A 49 8.23 2.99 9.02
CA VAL A 49 7.33 3.19 7.90
C VAL A 49 6.92 1.83 7.38
N VAL A 50 5.62 1.63 7.21
CA VAL A 50 5.07 0.43 6.55
C VAL A 50 4.73 0.78 5.10
N ALA A 51 5.38 0.10 4.16
CA ALA A 51 5.14 0.24 2.74
C ALA A 51 4.25 -0.91 2.23
N LEU A 52 3.22 -0.59 1.45
CA LEU A 52 2.47 -1.55 0.65
C LEU A 52 3.09 -1.61 -0.75
N LEU A 53 3.66 -2.75 -1.12
CA LEU A 53 4.25 -2.99 -2.43
C LEU A 53 3.21 -3.63 -3.34
N ILE A 54 2.94 -2.95 -4.46
CA ILE A 54 2.00 -3.41 -5.49
C ILE A 54 2.82 -3.66 -6.76
N PRO A 55 2.82 -4.89 -7.31
CA PRO A 55 3.55 -5.19 -8.53
C PRO A 55 2.95 -4.39 -9.72
N PRO A 56 3.75 -4.11 -10.77
CA PRO A 56 3.22 -3.51 -11.97
C PRO A 56 2.17 -4.42 -12.61
N ALA A 57 1.07 -3.83 -13.10
CA ALA A 57 0.12 -4.54 -13.92
C ALA A 57 0.79 -4.97 -15.24
N THR A 58 0.59 -6.23 -15.66
CA THR A 58 1.19 -6.79 -16.88
C THR A 58 0.23 -6.70 -18.06
N GLU A 59 -0.91 -7.39 -17.97
CA GLU A 59 -1.88 -7.52 -19.07
C GLU A 59 -3.16 -6.72 -18.84
N ILE A 60 -3.66 -6.70 -17.60
CA ILE A 60 -4.89 -5.98 -17.22
C ILE A 60 -4.67 -5.17 -15.94
N SER A 61 -5.34 -4.03 -15.86
CA SER A 61 -5.32 -3.18 -14.66
C SER A 61 -5.99 -3.88 -13.49
N THR A 62 -5.33 -3.90 -12.33
CA THR A 62 -5.96 -4.35 -11.09
C THR A 62 -7.04 -3.38 -10.63
N SER A 63 -8.22 -3.94 -10.37
CA SER A 63 -9.31 -3.26 -9.70
C SER A 63 -9.33 -3.62 -8.22
N PHE A 64 -9.77 -2.70 -7.38
CA PHE A 64 -10.11 -2.94 -5.99
C PHE A 64 -11.59 -2.63 -5.81
N ARG A 65 -12.38 -3.61 -5.37
CA ARG A 65 -13.85 -3.49 -5.25
C ARG A 65 -14.48 -2.92 -6.53
N GLU A 66 -14.16 -3.55 -7.67
CA GLU A 66 -14.68 -3.21 -9.02
C GLU A 66 -14.21 -1.85 -9.58
N THR A 67 -13.50 -1.04 -8.81
CA THR A 67 -12.92 0.23 -9.29
C THR A 67 -11.51 -0.01 -9.80
N ARG A 68 -11.25 0.34 -11.08
CA ARG A 68 -9.92 0.23 -11.68
C ARG A 68 -9.05 1.43 -11.28
N PHE A 69 -7.83 1.14 -10.83
CA PHE A 69 -6.85 2.15 -10.49
C PHE A 69 -5.73 2.16 -11.53
N ILE A 70 -5.35 3.35 -11.98
CA ILE A 70 -4.25 3.56 -12.91
C ILE A 70 -3.16 4.32 -12.17
N ARG A 71 -1.93 3.81 -12.22
CA ARG A 71 -0.78 4.51 -11.65
C ARG A 71 -0.50 5.77 -12.45
N ILE A 72 -0.76 6.93 -11.86
CA ILE A 72 -0.41 8.24 -12.41
C ILE A 72 0.96 8.70 -11.89
N GLY A 73 2.02 8.31 -12.62
CA GLY A 73 3.39 8.76 -12.39
C GLY A 73 3.98 8.40 -11.02
N SER A 74 5.08 9.09 -10.67
CA SER A 74 5.63 9.14 -9.32
C SER A 74 5.81 10.60 -8.94
N SER A 75 5.25 11.02 -7.81
CA SER A 75 5.56 12.34 -7.27
C SER A 75 6.97 12.30 -6.67
N LYS A 76 7.94 12.84 -7.41
CA LYS A 76 9.23 13.23 -6.85
C LYS A 76 9.12 14.71 -6.51
N LYS A 77 8.70 15.01 -5.28
CA LYS A 77 8.92 16.34 -4.71
C LYS A 77 9.76 16.18 -3.46
#